data_AF-A0A1J5PIG9-F1
#
_entry.id   AF-A0A1J5PIG9-F1
#
_cell.length_a   1.000
_cell.length_b   1.000
_cell.length_c   1.000
_cell.angle_alpha   90.00
_cell.angle_beta   90.00
_cell.angle_gamma   90.00
#
_symmetry.space_group_name_H-M   'P 1'
#
loop_
_entity.id
_entity.type
_entity.pdbx_description
1 polymer ?
#
loop_
_entity_poly.entity_id
_entity_poly.type
_entity_poly.pdbx_seq_one_letter_code
_entity_poly.pdbx_strand_id
1 'polypeptide(L)'
;MEAISGGNGGSTWWDKVPSKFDAWGENQWRAAGFRAVPGAIVRRSAYIAKGAVLMPSFVNIGAYVDEGTMVDAWATVGSCAQIGKNVHLSGGVGIGGVLEPMQAGPTIIEDNCFIGARSEVVEGCIVREGSVLGMGVFIGQSTKIVDRETGTVSYGEVPAGSVVVAGSMPSKNGINLYCAVIVKRVDAQTRSKTSINELLRD
;
A
#
# COMPACT_ATOMS: atom_id res chain seq x y z
N MET A 1 11.11 -12.06 24.30
CA MET A 1 10.85 -10.61 24.34
C MET A 1 11.96 -9.98 25.14
N GLU A 2 12.38 -8.79 24.73
CA GLU A 2 13.48 -8.04 25.34
C GLU A 2 13.16 -6.55 25.32
N ALA A 3 13.86 -5.79 26.16
CA ALA A 3 13.74 -4.34 26.19
C ALA A 3 14.49 -3.75 24.98
N ILE A 4 13.82 -2.85 24.26
CA ILE A 4 14.40 -2.12 23.12
C ILE A 4 14.52 -0.65 23.53
N SER A 5 15.75 -0.12 23.54
CA SER A 5 16.05 1.26 23.93
C SER A 5 15.71 2.28 22.84
N GLY A 6 15.70 3.58 23.20
CA GLY A 6 15.57 4.70 22.25
C GLY A 6 14.22 5.42 22.30
N GLY A 7 13.38 5.11 23.29
CA GLY A 7 12.10 5.76 23.51
C GLY A 7 12.24 7.21 23.99
N ASN A 8 11.15 7.95 23.89
CA ASN A 8 11.08 9.35 24.35
C ASN A 8 11.43 9.43 25.84
N GLY A 9 12.27 10.40 26.22
CA GLY A 9 12.71 10.57 27.60
C GLY A 9 13.59 9.42 28.12
N GLY A 10 14.24 8.65 27.25
CA GLY A 10 15.06 7.50 27.64
C GLY A 10 14.23 6.26 28.03
N SER A 11 12.94 6.24 27.67
CA SER A 11 12.09 5.07 27.86
C SER A 11 12.45 3.92 26.91
N THR A 12 11.83 2.77 27.12
CA THR A 12 12.06 1.54 26.36
C THR A 12 10.76 0.97 25.83
N TRP A 13 10.84 0.26 24.70
CA TRP A 13 9.79 -0.65 24.23
C TRP A 13 10.05 -2.08 24.73
N TRP A 14 9.05 -2.95 24.59
CA TRP A 14 9.12 -4.38 24.94
C TRP A 14 8.56 -5.21 23.78
N ASP A 15 9.44 -5.83 22.99
CA ASP A 15 9.06 -6.65 21.83
C ASP A 15 10.08 -7.80 21.64
N LYS A 16 9.83 -8.72 20.71
CA LYS A 16 10.73 -9.81 20.31
C LYS A 16 11.21 -9.71 18.87
N VAL A 17 10.72 -8.72 18.11
CA VAL A 17 11.09 -8.53 16.71
C VAL A 17 12.07 -7.36 16.62
N PRO A 18 13.32 -7.60 16.24
CA PRO A 18 14.31 -6.53 16.11
C PRO A 18 14.00 -5.62 14.91
N SER A 19 14.54 -4.40 14.96
CA SER A 19 14.53 -3.48 13.81
C SER A 19 15.34 -4.05 12.63
N LYS A 20 14.95 -3.69 11.41
CA LYS A 20 15.76 -3.93 10.20
C LYS A 20 17.10 -3.23 10.29
N PHE A 21 17.13 -2.05 10.91
CA PHE A 21 18.30 -1.16 10.97
C PHE A 21 19.18 -1.40 12.19
N ASP A 22 18.83 -2.40 13.02
CA ASP A 22 19.63 -2.77 14.18
C ASP A 22 21.08 -3.10 13.76
N ALA A 23 22.05 -2.49 14.44
CA ALA A 23 23.48 -2.55 14.16
C ALA A 23 23.93 -2.09 12.74
N TRP A 24 23.12 -1.31 12.01
CA TRP A 24 23.55 -0.77 10.71
C TRP A 24 24.58 0.34 10.85
N GLY A 25 25.69 0.21 10.11
CA GLY A 25 26.66 1.28 9.88
C GLY A 25 26.47 1.96 8.52
N GLU A 26 27.34 2.94 8.23
CA GLU A 26 27.28 3.74 7.00
C GLU A 26 27.35 2.87 5.72
N ASN A 27 28.20 1.83 5.71
CA ASN A 27 28.37 0.95 4.56
C ASN A 27 27.08 0.22 4.20
N GLN A 28 26.31 -0.26 5.20
CA GLN A 28 25.01 -0.89 4.98
C GLN A 28 23.99 0.08 4.39
N TRP A 29 23.94 1.32 4.90
CA TRP A 29 23.06 2.36 4.35
C TRP A 29 23.39 2.69 2.89
N ARG A 30 24.67 2.87 2.57
CA ARG A 30 25.12 3.17 1.19
C ARG A 30 24.85 2.01 0.24
N ALA A 31 25.09 0.77 0.67
CA ALA A 31 24.83 -0.43 -0.13
C ALA A 31 23.33 -0.64 -0.37
N ALA A 32 22.49 -0.41 0.63
CA ALA A 32 21.04 -0.56 0.52
C ALA A 32 20.39 0.47 -0.40
N GLY A 33 20.89 1.71 -0.40
CA GLY A 33 20.56 2.71 -1.42
C GLY A 33 19.11 3.23 -1.41
N PHE A 34 18.35 3.01 -0.34
CA PHE A 34 17.04 3.63 -0.09
C PHE A 34 17.15 4.71 0.99
N ARG A 35 16.12 5.55 1.10
CA ARG A 35 16.03 6.59 2.13
C ARG A 35 15.05 6.18 3.23
N ALA A 36 15.51 6.15 4.47
CA ALA A 36 14.66 6.04 5.65
C ALA A 36 14.67 7.38 6.40
N VAL A 37 13.54 8.11 6.33
CA VAL A 37 13.37 9.38 7.05
C VAL A 37 13.16 9.09 8.54
N PRO A 38 13.71 9.89 9.48
CA PRO A 38 13.47 9.71 10.90
C PRO A 38 11.97 9.58 11.22
N GLY A 39 11.61 8.49 11.91
CA GLY A 39 10.21 8.09 12.12
C GLY A 39 9.75 6.91 11.26
N ALA A 40 10.53 6.50 10.25
CA ALA A 40 10.30 5.26 9.52
C ALA A 40 10.69 4.05 10.41
N ILE A 41 9.75 3.12 10.59
CA ILE A 41 9.91 1.93 11.41
C ILE A 41 9.80 0.70 10.51
N VAL A 42 10.86 -0.10 10.46
CA VAL A 42 10.90 -1.31 9.64
C VAL A 42 11.36 -2.49 10.48
N ARG A 43 10.55 -3.55 10.51
CA ARG A 43 10.91 -4.79 11.23
C ARG A 43 11.89 -5.65 10.43
N ARG A 44 12.79 -6.35 11.12
CA ARG A 44 13.74 -7.29 10.50
C ARG A 44 12.98 -8.34 9.69
N SER A 45 13.56 -8.79 8.58
CA SER A 45 13.00 -9.60 7.47
C SER A 45 12.32 -8.84 6.33
N ALA A 46 11.82 -7.62 6.55
CA ALA A 46 11.28 -6.82 5.47
C ALA A 46 12.38 -6.41 4.47
N TYR A 47 12.09 -6.54 3.18
CA TYR A 47 12.96 -6.07 2.11
C TYR A 47 12.52 -4.69 1.63
N ILE A 48 13.49 -3.80 1.44
CA ILE A 48 13.31 -2.45 0.92
C ILE A 48 14.37 -2.28 -0.18
N ALA A 49 13.92 -2.09 -1.41
CA ALA A 49 14.78 -1.99 -2.58
C ALA A 49 15.40 -0.59 -2.75
N LYS A 50 16.40 -0.51 -3.62
CA LYS A 50 17.12 0.72 -3.94
C LYS A 50 16.17 1.80 -4.48
N GLY A 51 16.44 3.05 -4.11
CA GLY A 51 15.67 4.20 -4.58
C GLY A 51 14.32 4.39 -3.88
N ALA A 52 13.85 3.42 -3.09
CA ALA A 52 12.65 3.61 -2.28
C ALA A 52 12.84 4.73 -1.25
N VAL A 53 11.73 5.37 -0.88
CA VAL A 53 11.71 6.42 0.14
C VAL A 53 10.65 6.08 1.18
N LEU A 54 11.11 5.90 2.42
CA LEU A 54 10.26 5.68 3.57
C LEU A 54 10.16 6.98 4.37
N MET A 55 9.02 7.64 4.28
CA MET A 55 8.62 8.72 5.18
C MET A 55 8.30 8.13 6.57
N PRO A 56 7.95 8.92 7.60
CA PRO A 56 7.53 8.37 8.89
C PRO A 56 6.36 7.39 8.71
N SER A 57 6.63 6.09 8.73
CA SER A 57 5.76 5.01 8.24
C SER A 57 6.12 3.69 8.93
N PHE A 58 5.31 2.66 8.73
CA PHE A 58 5.57 1.32 9.29
C PHE A 58 5.63 0.25 8.21
N VAL A 59 6.69 -0.55 8.18
CA VAL A 59 6.84 -1.72 7.29
C VAL A 59 7.09 -2.98 8.14
N ASN A 60 6.18 -3.94 8.04
CA ASN A 60 6.16 -5.11 8.91
C ASN A 60 6.95 -6.31 8.33
N ILE A 61 7.09 -7.37 9.13
CA ILE A 61 7.85 -8.58 8.80
C ILE A 61 7.43 -9.21 7.46
N GLY A 62 8.41 -9.71 6.72
CA GLY A 62 8.19 -10.40 5.43
C GLY A 62 7.66 -9.52 4.29
N ALA A 63 7.39 -8.24 4.51
CA ALA A 63 6.99 -7.33 3.45
C ALA A 63 8.11 -7.14 2.41
N TYR A 64 7.73 -6.90 1.17
CA TYR A 64 8.63 -6.61 0.06
C TYR A 64 8.24 -5.26 -0.55
N VAL A 65 9.14 -4.29 -0.49
CA VAL A 65 8.97 -2.96 -1.11
C VAL A 65 10.01 -2.80 -2.21
N ASP A 66 9.56 -2.81 -3.46
CA ASP A 66 10.44 -2.81 -4.64
C ASP A 66 10.92 -1.39 -5.02
N GLU A 67 11.74 -1.32 -6.08
CA GLU A 67 12.54 -0.16 -6.46
C GLU A 67 11.71 1.10 -6.73
N GLY A 68 12.25 2.26 -6.32
CA GLY A 68 11.64 3.56 -6.61
C GLY A 68 10.32 3.85 -5.90
N THR A 69 9.82 2.94 -5.04
CA THR A 69 8.55 3.11 -4.36
C THR A 69 8.59 4.18 -3.26
N MET A 70 7.54 4.99 -3.19
CA MET A 70 7.32 5.99 -2.15
C MET A 70 6.31 5.48 -1.12
N VAL A 71 6.74 5.39 0.14
CA VAL A 71 5.90 5.08 1.30
C VAL A 71 5.75 6.35 2.13
N ASP A 72 4.62 7.06 1.95
CA ASP A 72 4.41 8.38 2.56
C ASP A 72 4.12 8.35 4.06
N ALA A 73 4.04 9.54 4.64
CA ALA A 73 3.82 9.74 6.07
C ALA A 73 2.55 9.02 6.55
N TRP A 74 2.71 8.24 7.61
CA TRP A 74 1.71 7.39 8.25
C TRP A 74 1.16 6.27 7.38
N ALA A 75 1.80 5.97 6.25
CA ALA A 75 1.49 4.76 5.52
C ALA A 75 1.95 3.51 6.28
N THR A 76 1.25 2.40 6.05
CA THR A 76 1.55 1.10 6.64
C THR A 76 1.66 0.04 5.55
N VAL A 77 2.77 -0.68 5.52
CA VAL A 77 2.97 -1.88 4.70
C VAL A 77 2.95 -3.09 5.63
N GLY A 78 1.84 -3.82 5.61
CA GLY A 78 1.57 -4.95 6.48
C GLY A 78 2.47 -6.15 6.22
N SER A 79 2.39 -7.15 7.10
CA SER A 79 3.23 -8.34 7.02
C SER A 79 3.01 -9.11 5.72
N CYS A 80 4.10 -9.56 5.10
CA CYS A 80 4.10 -10.27 3.81
C CYS A 80 3.56 -9.48 2.61
N ALA A 81 3.09 -8.23 2.77
CA ALA A 81 2.59 -7.44 1.66
C ALA A 81 3.66 -7.24 0.57
N GLN A 82 3.24 -7.29 -0.69
CA GLN A 82 4.13 -7.14 -1.85
C GLN A 82 3.81 -5.81 -2.53
N ILE A 83 4.77 -4.89 -2.53
CA ILE A 83 4.67 -3.59 -3.17
C ILE A 83 5.65 -3.54 -4.33
N GLY A 84 5.12 -3.40 -5.54
CA GLY A 84 5.85 -3.36 -6.79
C GLY A 84 6.72 -2.11 -6.94
N LYS A 85 7.32 -1.97 -8.12
CA LYS A 85 8.22 -0.87 -8.49
C LYS A 85 7.45 0.41 -8.75
N ASN A 86 8.06 1.55 -8.42
CA ASN A 86 7.51 2.88 -8.68
C ASN A 86 6.07 3.07 -8.16
N VAL A 87 5.70 2.34 -7.10
CA VAL A 87 4.41 2.51 -6.45
C VAL A 87 4.46 3.77 -5.60
N HIS A 88 3.36 4.50 -5.56
CA HIS A 88 3.19 5.61 -4.60
C HIS A 88 2.07 5.27 -3.63
N LEU A 89 2.44 4.93 -2.40
CA LEU A 89 1.53 4.82 -1.28
C LEU A 89 1.43 6.19 -0.60
N SER A 90 0.34 6.90 -0.83
CA SER A 90 0.14 8.25 -0.29
C SER A 90 -0.04 8.28 1.23
N GLY A 91 -0.07 9.47 1.81
CA GLY A 91 -0.16 9.65 3.26
C GLY A 91 -1.32 8.90 3.92
N GLY A 92 -1.00 8.10 4.94
CA GLY A 92 -1.98 7.30 5.68
C GLY A 92 -2.61 6.16 4.90
N VAL A 93 -1.99 5.70 3.81
CA VAL A 93 -2.43 4.48 3.13
C VAL A 93 -2.07 3.26 3.95
N GLY A 94 -3.01 2.35 4.16
CA GLY A 94 -2.75 1.06 4.79
C GLY A 94 -2.82 -0.09 3.79
N ILE A 95 -1.76 -0.89 3.74
CA ILE A 95 -1.70 -2.16 3.02
C ILE A 95 -1.74 -3.28 4.06
N GLY A 96 -2.84 -4.03 4.11
CA GLY A 96 -3.09 -5.06 5.10
C GLY A 96 -2.08 -6.21 5.03
N GLY A 97 -1.64 -6.66 6.19
CA GLY A 97 -0.75 -7.81 6.30
C GLY A 97 -1.53 -9.13 6.31
N VAL A 98 -0.90 -10.19 5.78
CA VAL A 98 -1.46 -11.55 5.81
C VAL A 98 -0.33 -12.51 6.20
N LEU A 99 -0.41 -13.09 7.39
CA LEU A 99 0.52 -14.13 7.86
C LEU A 99 -0.15 -15.49 7.94
N GLU A 100 -1.38 -15.49 8.42
CA GLU A 100 -2.24 -16.64 8.50
C GLU A 100 -3.57 -16.32 7.81
N PRO A 101 -4.19 -17.32 7.16
CA PRO A 101 -3.72 -18.71 7.07
C PRO A 101 -2.61 -18.88 6.02
N MET A 102 -1.77 -19.91 6.15
CA MET A 102 -0.55 -20.09 5.32
C MET A 102 -0.81 -20.16 3.80
N GLN A 103 -1.99 -20.63 3.39
CA GLN A 103 -2.41 -20.71 2.00
C GLN A 103 -2.92 -19.37 1.43
N ALA A 104 -3.16 -18.36 2.27
CA ALA A 104 -3.63 -17.07 1.80
C ALA A 104 -2.50 -16.30 1.14
N GLY A 105 -2.76 -15.78 -0.06
CA GLY A 105 -1.87 -14.83 -0.71
C GLY A 105 -1.79 -13.54 0.10
N PRO A 106 -0.62 -12.87 0.13
CA PRO A 106 -0.51 -11.56 0.75
C PRO A 106 -1.27 -10.51 -0.05
N THR A 107 -1.46 -9.32 0.53
CA THR A 107 -1.95 -8.16 -0.22
C THR A 107 -0.87 -7.72 -1.21
N ILE A 108 -1.26 -7.50 -2.47
CA ILE A 108 -0.32 -7.19 -3.57
C ILE A 108 -0.72 -5.88 -4.23
N ILE A 109 0.24 -4.96 -4.32
CA ILE A 109 0.16 -3.76 -5.14
C ILE A 109 1.21 -3.90 -6.24
N GLU A 110 0.79 -4.10 -7.48
CA GLU A 110 1.70 -4.29 -8.61
C GLU A 110 2.37 -2.99 -9.04
N ASP A 111 3.31 -3.08 -9.97
CA ASP A 111 4.16 -1.98 -10.43
C ASP A 111 3.34 -0.76 -10.89
N ASN A 112 3.92 0.42 -10.71
CA ASN A 112 3.43 1.71 -11.21
C ASN A 112 2.03 2.13 -10.67
N CYS A 113 1.53 1.46 -9.62
CA CYS A 113 0.28 1.85 -8.99
C CYS A 113 0.39 3.16 -8.21
N PHE A 114 -0.67 3.94 -8.22
CA PHE A 114 -0.86 5.08 -7.32
C PHE A 114 -2.00 4.77 -6.36
N ILE A 115 -1.73 4.82 -5.06
CA ILE A 115 -2.74 4.62 -4.02
C ILE A 115 -2.93 5.95 -3.28
N GLY A 116 -4.08 6.58 -3.51
CA GLY A 116 -4.42 7.89 -2.95
C GLY A 116 -4.52 7.88 -1.43
N ALA A 117 -4.35 9.07 -0.83
CA ALA A 117 -4.29 9.22 0.62
C ALA A 117 -5.52 8.63 1.33
N ARG A 118 -5.29 8.04 2.51
CA ARG A 118 -6.32 7.44 3.37
C ARG A 118 -7.09 6.28 2.74
N SER A 119 -6.57 5.70 1.67
CA SER A 119 -7.07 4.44 1.11
C SER A 119 -6.50 3.24 1.86
N GLU A 120 -7.23 2.13 1.84
CA GLU A 120 -6.84 0.89 2.51
C GLU A 120 -7.06 -0.30 1.56
N VAL A 121 -6.06 -1.17 1.41
CA VAL A 121 -6.17 -2.41 0.63
C VAL A 121 -5.73 -3.57 1.51
N VAL A 122 -6.59 -4.57 1.74
CA VAL A 122 -6.40 -5.56 2.81
C VAL A 122 -6.74 -6.99 2.37
N GLU A 123 -6.53 -7.95 3.27
CA GLU A 123 -7.06 -9.32 3.18
C GLU A 123 -6.62 -10.09 1.91
N GLY A 124 -5.41 -9.82 1.41
CA GLY A 124 -4.90 -10.52 0.22
C GLY A 124 -5.47 -10.00 -1.09
N CYS A 125 -6.12 -8.83 -1.08
CA CYS A 125 -6.57 -8.18 -2.30
C CYS A 125 -5.39 -7.77 -3.19
N ILE A 126 -5.64 -7.72 -4.50
CA ILE A 126 -4.63 -7.40 -5.51
C ILE A 126 -5.05 -6.12 -6.25
N VAL A 127 -4.15 -5.14 -6.31
CA VAL A 127 -4.26 -4.00 -7.21
C VAL A 127 -3.27 -4.19 -8.34
N ARG A 128 -3.81 -4.43 -9.54
CA ARG A 128 -2.99 -4.75 -10.71
C ARG A 128 -2.31 -3.52 -11.30
N GLU A 129 -1.26 -3.79 -12.08
CA GLU A 129 -0.29 -2.83 -12.58
C GLU A 129 -0.91 -1.54 -13.12
N GLY A 130 -0.28 -0.41 -12.80
CA GLY A 130 -0.60 0.91 -13.35
C GLY A 130 -1.93 1.51 -12.88
N SER A 131 -2.64 0.84 -11.97
CA SER A 131 -3.92 1.32 -11.44
C SER A 131 -3.76 2.57 -10.57
N VAL A 132 -4.80 3.39 -10.52
CA VAL A 132 -4.86 4.63 -9.76
C VAL A 132 -6.08 4.57 -8.85
N LEU A 133 -5.85 4.43 -7.55
CA LEU A 133 -6.90 4.61 -6.55
C LEU A 133 -6.90 6.06 -6.10
N GLY A 134 -8.08 6.69 -6.10
CA GLY A 134 -8.32 7.98 -5.46
C GLY A 134 -8.15 7.92 -3.94
N MET A 135 -8.49 9.00 -3.25
CA MET A 135 -8.50 9.04 -1.79
C MET A 135 -9.70 8.26 -1.21
N GLY A 136 -9.52 7.67 -0.03
CA GLY A 136 -10.60 7.01 0.72
C GLY A 136 -11.18 5.78 0.02
N VAL A 137 -10.39 5.08 -0.80
CA VAL A 137 -10.78 3.83 -1.43
C VAL A 137 -10.42 2.67 -0.49
N PHE A 138 -11.40 1.88 -0.08
CA PHE A 138 -11.27 0.80 0.90
C PHE A 138 -11.60 -0.53 0.24
N ILE A 139 -10.59 -1.37 0.00
CA ILE A 139 -10.72 -2.65 -0.70
C ILE A 139 -10.33 -3.79 0.25
N GLY A 140 -11.32 -4.54 0.71
CA GLY A 140 -11.14 -5.87 1.29
C GLY A 140 -11.88 -6.93 0.45
N GLN A 141 -11.83 -8.18 0.90
CA GLN A 141 -12.44 -9.31 0.18
C GLN A 141 -13.97 -9.19 0.08
N SER A 142 -14.59 -8.40 0.98
CA SER A 142 -16.03 -8.12 0.98
C SER A 142 -16.42 -6.83 0.23
N THR A 143 -15.44 -6.02 -0.19
CA THR A 143 -15.71 -4.77 -0.91
C THR A 143 -16.18 -5.08 -2.32
N LYS A 144 -17.37 -4.56 -2.68
CA LYS A 144 -17.81 -4.55 -4.08
C LYS A 144 -16.96 -3.59 -4.89
N ILE A 145 -16.37 -4.08 -5.97
CA ILE A 145 -15.65 -3.29 -6.97
C ILE A 145 -16.52 -3.25 -8.22
N VAL A 146 -17.05 -2.08 -8.54
CA VAL A 146 -18.08 -1.88 -9.57
C VAL A 146 -17.48 -1.15 -10.75
N ASP A 147 -17.59 -1.73 -11.93
CA ASP A 147 -17.21 -1.07 -13.17
C ASP A 147 -18.38 -0.22 -13.67
N ARG A 148 -18.22 1.12 -13.72
CA ARG A 148 -19.34 2.02 -14.04
C ARG A 148 -19.81 1.90 -15.49
N GLU A 149 -18.92 1.50 -16.40
CA GLU A 149 -19.23 1.42 -17.83
C GLU A 149 -20.02 0.16 -18.14
N THR A 150 -19.68 -0.95 -17.48
CA THR A 150 -20.30 -2.26 -17.75
C THR A 150 -21.36 -2.66 -16.73
N GLY A 151 -21.37 -2.05 -15.54
CA GLY A 151 -22.19 -2.46 -14.40
C GLY A 151 -21.70 -3.74 -13.70
N THR A 152 -20.56 -4.29 -14.12
CA THR A 152 -20.01 -5.54 -13.56
C THR A 152 -19.56 -5.33 -12.12
N VAL A 153 -19.89 -6.28 -11.24
CA VAL A 153 -19.43 -6.29 -9.85
C VAL A 153 -18.42 -7.42 -9.67
N SER A 154 -17.26 -7.08 -9.12
CA SER A 154 -16.17 -7.98 -8.78
C SER A 154 -15.70 -7.75 -7.35
N TYR A 155 -14.79 -8.61 -6.87
CA TYR A 155 -14.26 -8.60 -5.50
C TYR A 155 -12.79 -9.01 -5.51
N GLY A 156 -12.02 -8.54 -4.53
CA GLY A 156 -10.65 -9.01 -4.28
C GLY A 156 -9.57 -8.52 -5.26
N GLU A 157 -9.93 -8.10 -6.47
CA GLU A 157 -8.97 -7.72 -7.50
C GLU A 157 -9.41 -6.46 -8.26
N VAL A 158 -8.51 -5.47 -8.34
CA VAL A 158 -8.65 -4.31 -9.23
C VAL A 158 -7.88 -4.60 -10.52
N PRO A 159 -8.54 -4.63 -11.69
CA PRO A 159 -7.89 -4.89 -12.98
C PRO A 159 -6.82 -3.85 -13.35
N ALA A 160 -5.86 -4.23 -14.19
CA ALA A 160 -4.75 -3.36 -14.58
C ALA A 160 -5.23 -2.05 -15.24
N GLY A 161 -4.53 -0.96 -14.96
CA GLY A 161 -4.83 0.38 -15.50
C GLY A 161 -6.17 0.95 -15.03
N SER A 162 -6.79 0.40 -13.98
CA SER A 162 -8.08 0.91 -13.48
C SER A 162 -7.89 2.24 -12.76
N VAL A 163 -8.78 3.21 -13.02
CA VAL A 163 -8.94 4.39 -12.18
C VAL A 163 -10.14 4.15 -11.27
N VAL A 164 -9.90 4.13 -9.96
CA VAL A 164 -10.87 3.70 -8.95
C VAL A 164 -11.13 4.84 -7.97
N VAL A 165 -12.40 5.12 -7.70
CA VAL A 165 -12.84 6.11 -6.70
C VAL A 165 -13.77 5.48 -5.68
N ALA A 166 -13.92 6.13 -4.53
CA ALA A 166 -14.91 5.76 -3.54
C ALA A 166 -16.32 6.07 -4.08
N GLY A 167 -17.26 5.16 -3.88
CA GLY A 167 -18.64 5.34 -4.31
C GLY A 167 -19.62 4.58 -3.43
N SER A 168 -20.85 4.46 -3.94
CA SER A 168 -21.90 3.71 -3.26
C SER A 168 -22.84 3.06 -4.26
N MET A 169 -23.45 1.95 -3.88
CA MET A 169 -24.52 1.31 -4.64
C MET A 169 -25.83 1.26 -3.86
N PRO A 170 -26.99 1.35 -4.55
CA PRO A 170 -28.28 1.11 -3.94
C PRO A 170 -28.33 -0.26 -3.25
N SER A 171 -28.86 -0.27 -2.04
CA SER A 171 -29.17 -1.46 -1.26
C SER A 171 -30.67 -1.49 -0.96
N LYS A 172 -31.08 -2.06 0.17
CA LYS A 172 -32.47 -2.14 0.59
C LYS A 172 -32.93 -0.85 1.27
N ASN A 173 -34.23 -0.58 1.18
CA ASN A 173 -34.91 0.51 1.90
C ASN A 173 -34.36 1.92 1.58
N GLY A 174 -33.89 2.15 0.35
CA GLY A 174 -33.35 3.45 -0.07
C GLY A 174 -32.00 3.81 0.56
N ILE A 175 -31.33 2.84 1.20
CA ILE A 175 -29.99 3.02 1.77
C ILE A 175 -28.96 2.61 0.72
N ASN A 176 -27.89 3.39 0.60
CA ASN A 176 -26.73 3.01 -0.19
C ASN A 176 -25.64 2.41 0.70
N LEU A 177 -24.93 1.41 0.17
CA LEU A 177 -23.75 0.84 0.81
C LEU A 177 -22.50 1.20 0.02
N TYR A 178 -21.39 1.31 0.73
CA TYR A 178 -20.09 1.61 0.15
C TYR A 178 -19.69 0.60 -0.94
N CYS A 179 -19.05 1.10 -2.00
CA CYS A 179 -18.33 0.28 -2.97
C CYS A 179 -17.13 1.06 -3.53
N ALA A 180 -16.14 0.35 -4.05
CA ALA A 180 -15.15 0.94 -4.93
C ALA A 180 -15.72 0.98 -6.36
N VAL A 181 -15.49 2.07 -7.10
CA VAL A 181 -16.02 2.24 -8.46
C VAL A 181 -14.87 2.45 -9.43
N ILE A 182 -14.72 1.56 -10.40
CA ILE A 182 -13.84 1.75 -11.56
C ILE A 182 -14.56 2.74 -12.49
N VAL A 183 -13.99 3.94 -12.64
CA VAL A 183 -14.57 5.01 -13.46
C VAL A 183 -14.05 5.00 -14.90
N LYS A 184 -12.84 4.50 -15.11
CA LYS A 184 -12.27 4.28 -16.45
C LYS A 184 -11.11 3.32 -16.34
N ARG A 185 -10.65 2.82 -17.49
CA ARG A 185 -9.40 2.07 -17.62
C ARG A 185 -8.48 2.83 -18.57
N VAL A 186 -7.20 2.90 -18.22
CA VAL A 186 -6.18 3.57 -19.02
C VAL A 186 -5.06 2.61 -19.37
N ASP A 187 -4.55 2.71 -20.59
CA ASP A 187 -3.36 1.98 -21.00
C ASP A 187 -2.07 2.63 -20.44
N ALA A 188 -0.95 1.90 -20.55
CA ALA A 188 0.34 2.36 -20.07
C ALA A 188 0.80 3.68 -20.77
N GLN A 189 0.45 3.86 -22.04
CA GLN A 189 0.84 5.06 -22.79
C GLN A 189 0.13 6.30 -22.25
N THR A 190 -1.18 6.21 -22.01
CA THR A 190 -2.01 7.24 -21.42
C THR A 190 -1.56 7.51 -19.98
N ARG A 191 -1.30 6.45 -19.19
CA ARG A 191 -0.82 6.57 -17.81
C ARG A 191 0.49 7.36 -17.69
N SER A 192 1.40 7.20 -18.65
CA SER A 192 2.70 7.89 -18.66
C SER A 192 2.62 9.38 -19.04
N LYS A 193 1.58 9.79 -19.78
CA LYS A 193 1.42 11.16 -20.30
C LYS A 193 0.43 11.99 -19.49
N THR A 194 -0.52 11.35 -18.82
CA THR A 194 -1.60 12.02 -18.10
C THR A 194 -1.27 12.09 -16.61
N SER A 195 -1.40 13.28 -16.04
CA SER A 195 -1.18 13.46 -14.61
C SER A 195 -2.25 12.71 -13.79
N ILE A 196 -1.90 12.30 -12.56
CA ILE A 196 -2.84 11.62 -11.66
C ILE A 196 -4.10 12.48 -11.43
N ASN A 197 -3.93 13.80 -11.30
CA ASN A 197 -5.04 14.72 -11.10
C ASN A 197 -5.99 14.77 -12.31
N GLU A 198 -5.48 14.69 -13.53
CA GLU A 198 -6.32 14.62 -14.73
C GLU A 198 -7.04 13.27 -14.81
N LEU A 199 -6.37 12.17 -14.47
CA LEU A 199 -7.02 10.85 -14.41
C LEU A 199 -8.19 10.82 -13.41
N LEU A 200 -8.10 11.52 -12.29
CA LEU A 200 -9.14 11.50 -11.24
C LEU A 200 -10.29 12.51 -11.44
N ARG A 201 -10.21 13.43 -12.42
CA ARG A 201 -11.21 14.50 -12.60
C ARG A 201 -12.50 14.09 -13.31
N ASP A 202 -12.48 12.99 -14.07
CA ASP A 202 -13.63 12.44 -14.83
C ASP A 202 -13.92 10.98 -14.45
#